data_AF-A0A0F2R765-F1
#
_entry.id   AF-A0A0F2R765-F1
#
_cell.length_a   1.000
_cell.length_b   1.000
_cell.length_c   1.000
_cell.angle_alpha   90.00
_cell.angle_beta   90.00
_cell.angle_gamma   90.00
#
_symmetry.space_group_name_H-M   'P 1'
#
loop_
_entity.id
_entity.type
_entity.pdbx_description
1 polymer ?
#
loop_
_entity_poly.entity_id
_entity_poly.type
_entity_poly.pdbx_seq_one_letter_code
_entity_poly.pdbx_strand_id
1 'polypeptide(L)'
;MDTVSTLPHVNAALNAVTTVLLVIGLTMARAGRADVHRPVMVAALVTSALFLVFYVVYHLTAPIFVFAGQGWVRPAYYAMLISHVILAAVVTPMIAVTAWRGMRGTIERHRPLARWTMPIWLYVSVTGVVIYVMLYHLYAPVP
;
A
#
# COMPACT_ATOMS: atom_id res chain seq x y z
N MET A 1 -23.38 8.07 7.78
CA MET A 1 -22.15 8.27 7.01
C MET A 1 -22.16 7.24 5.90
N ASP A 2 -22.23 7.68 4.65
CA ASP A 2 -22.37 6.75 3.53
C ASP A 2 -21.06 6.01 3.32
N THR A 3 -21.12 4.68 3.17
CA THR A 3 -19.96 3.79 3.00
C THR A 3 -18.97 4.31 1.95
N VAL A 4 -19.48 4.87 0.85
CA VAL A 4 -18.69 5.46 -0.25
C VAL A 4 -17.82 6.63 0.20
N SER A 5 -18.31 7.46 1.13
CA SER A 5 -17.56 8.61 1.66
C SER A 5 -16.49 8.21 2.68
N THR A 6 -16.69 7.13 3.43
CA THR A 6 -15.82 6.74 4.56
C THR A 6 -14.70 5.80 4.15
N LEU A 7 -14.95 4.89 3.19
CA LEU A 7 -13.98 3.90 2.74
C LEU A 7 -12.65 4.47 2.22
N PRO A 8 -12.61 5.60 1.49
CA PRO A 8 -11.34 6.23 1.08
C PRO A 8 -10.45 6.59 2.26
N HIS A 9 -11.02 7.15 3.34
CA HIS A 9 -10.27 7.51 4.55
C HIS A 9 -9.73 6.27 5.26
N VAL A 10 -10.54 5.22 5.36
CA VAL A 10 -10.12 3.93 5.95
C VAL A 10 -8.99 3.32 5.13
N ASN A 11 -9.11 3.31 3.80
CA ASN A 11 -8.09 2.80 2.90
C ASN A 11 -6.77 3.56 3.01
N ALA A 12 -6.83 4.89 3.13
CA ALA A 12 -5.65 5.72 3.33
C ALA A 12 -5.00 5.45 4.69
N ALA A 13 -5.79 5.35 5.75
CA ALA A 13 -5.30 5.03 7.09
C ALA A 13 -4.61 3.66 7.12
N LEU A 14 -5.20 2.63 6.51
CA LEU A 14 -4.61 1.30 6.43
C LEU A 14 -3.29 1.29 5.63
N ASN A 15 -3.19 2.07 4.55
CA ASN A 15 -1.92 2.23 3.83
C ASN A 15 -0.86 2.98 4.65
N ALA A 16 -1.26 4.00 5.40
CA ALA A 16 -0.36 4.73 6.29
C ALA A 16 0.18 3.80 7.40
N VAL A 17 -0.69 3.02 8.04
CA VAL A 17 -0.30 2.01 9.02
C VAL A 17 0.63 0.97 8.40
N THR A 18 0.28 0.46 7.21
CA THR A 18 1.14 -0.47 6.46
C THR A 18 2.52 0.12 6.20
N THR A 19 2.59 1.37 5.75
CA THR A 19 3.85 2.09 5.53
C THR A 19 4.71 2.11 6.78
N VAL A 20 4.13 2.46 7.93
CA VAL A 20 4.86 2.50 9.21
C VAL A 20 5.35 1.10 9.60
N LEU A 21 4.50 0.08 9.50
CA LEU A 21 4.87 -1.30 9.79
C LEU A 21 5.98 -1.80 8.86
N LEU A 22 5.96 -1.43 7.58
CA LEU A 22 7.00 -1.76 6.62
C LEU A 22 8.35 -1.10 6.96
N VAL A 23 8.35 0.18 7.33
CA VAL A 23 9.56 0.86 7.78
C VAL A 23 10.13 0.19 9.03
N ILE A 24 9.29 -0.12 10.02
CA ILE A 24 9.70 -0.86 11.23
C ILE A 24 10.25 -2.24 10.83
N GLY A 25 9.53 -3.00 10.00
CA GLY A 25 9.94 -4.32 9.54
C GLY A 25 11.30 -4.31 8.83
N LEU A 26 11.57 -3.30 7.99
CA LEU A 26 12.85 -3.10 7.33
C LEU A 26 13.97 -2.77 8.30
N THR A 27 13.71 -1.89 9.28
CA THR A 27 14.71 -1.54 10.31
C THR A 27 15.07 -2.76 11.15
N MET A 28 14.09 -3.57 11.56
CA MET A 28 14.32 -4.80 12.33
C MET A 28 15.05 -5.87 11.51
N ALA A 29 14.74 -6.00 10.22
CA ALA A 29 15.46 -6.90 9.33
C ALA A 29 16.93 -6.52 9.18
N ARG A 30 17.23 -5.22 9.04
CA ARG A 30 18.61 -4.70 8.98
C ARG A 30 19.36 -4.88 10.30
N ALA A 31 18.66 -4.78 11.43
CA ALA A 31 19.22 -5.03 12.76
C ALA A 31 19.39 -6.52 13.09
N GLY A 32 19.01 -7.44 12.21
CA GLY A 32 19.08 -8.89 12.47
C GLY A 32 18.06 -9.40 13.49
N ARG A 33 17.09 -8.58 13.90
CA ARG A 33 16.07 -8.88 14.92
C ARG A 33 14.89 -9.64 14.33
N ALA A 34 15.11 -10.92 14.00
CA ALA A 34 14.12 -11.77 13.36
C ALA A 34 12.88 -12.03 14.24
N ASP A 35 13.07 -12.01 15.56
CA ASP A 35 12.06 -12.14 16.61
C ASP A 35 10.99 -11.04 16.53
N VAL A 36 11.40 -9.80 16.29
CA VAL A 36 10.49 -8.65 16.12
C VAL A 36 10.03 -8.49 14.66
N HIS A 37 10.91 -8.77 13.71
CA HIS A 37 10.60 -8.63 12.29
C HIS A 37 9.37 -9.47 11.88
N ARG A 38 9.32 -10.74 12.29
CA ARG A 38 8.23 -11.66 11.91
C ARG A 38 6.83 -11.16 12.31
N PRO A 39 6.53 -10.86 13.59
CA PRO A 39 5.21 -10.37 13.98
C PRO A 39 4.86 -9.02 13.32
N VAL A 40 5.83 -8.12 13.13
CA VAL A 40 5.62 -6.85 12.43
C VAL A 40 5.22 -7.07 10.97
N MET A 41 5.88 -8.00 10.26
CA MET A 41 5.53 -8.33 8.89
C MET A 41 4.15 -9.01 8.78
N VAL A 42 3.78 -9.83 9.76
CA VAL A 42 2.42 -10.41 9.82
C VAL A 42 1.37 -9.32 10.01
N ALA A 43 1.61 -8.34 10.90
CA ALA A 43 0.73 -7.20 11.05
C ALA A 43 0.60 -6.41 9.72
N ALA A 44 1.72 -6.14 9.04
CA ALA A 44 1.70 -5.46 7.74
C ALA A 44 0.88 -6.21 6.68
N LEU A 45 0.99 -7.55 6.65
CA LEU A 45 0.20 -8.41 5.76
C LEU A 45 -1.30 -8.33 6.05
N VAL A 46 -1.67 -8.41 7.33
CA VAL A 46 -3.08 -8.33 7.75
C VAL A 46 -3.66 -6.96 7.43
N THR A 47 -2.94 -5.87 7.74
CA THR A 47 -3.38 -4.51 7.39
C THR A 47 -3.50 -4.32 5.88
N SER A 48 -2.57 -4.86 5.09
CA SER A 48 -2.64 -4.79 3.61
C SER A 48 -3.80 -5.61 3.04
N ALA A 49 -4.10 -6.77 3.61
CA ALA A 49 -5.25 -7.57 3.21
C ALA A 49 -6.57 -6.84 3.52
N LEU A 50 -6.68 -6.22 4.70
CA LEU A 50 -7.83 -5.39 5.05
C LEU A 50 -7.98 -4.20 4.09
N PHE A 51 -6.88 -3.52 3.78
CA PHE A 51 -6.87 -2.45 2.77
C PHE A 51 -7.43 -2.96 1.43
N LEU A 52 -6.97 -4.12 0.95
CA LEU A 52 -7.42 -4.64 -0.34
C LEU A 52 -8.93 -4.95 -0.34
N VAL A 53 -9.45 -5.52 0.75
CA VAL A 53 -10.89 -5.77 0.90
C VAL A 53 -11.68 -4.46 0.82
N PHE A 54 -11.33 -3.46 1.62
CA PHE A 54 -12.02 -2.18 1.61
C PHE A 54 -11.84 -1.41 0.29
N TYR A 55 -10.69 -1.52 -0.36
CA TYR A 55 -10.41 -0.95 -1.68
C TYR A 55 -11.31 -1.54 -2.76
N VAL A 56 -11.46 -2.86 -2.78
CA VAL A 56 -12.35 -3.55 -3.74
C VAL A 56 -13.80 -3.17 -3.48
N VAL A 57 -14.25 -3.19 -2.22
CA VAL A 57 -15.63 -2.77 -1.87
C VAL A 57 -15.89 -1.34 -2.32
N TYR A 58 -14.96 -0.41 -2.09
CA TYR A 58 -15.07 0.96 -2.58
C TYR A 58 -15.16 1.01 -4.12
N HIS A 59 -14.27 0.32 -4.84
CA HIS A 59 -14.27 0.35 -6.31
C HIS A 59 -15.52 -0.27 -6.94
N LEU A 60 -16.19 -1.20 -6.26
CA LEU A 60 -17.44 -1.79 -6.74
C LEU A 60 -18.67 -0.90 -6.48
N THR A 61 -18.56 0.08 -5.58
CA THR A 61 -19.71 0.88 -5.10
C THR A 61 -19.60 2.37 -5.39
N ALA A 62 -18.39 2.87 -5.64
CA ALA A 62 -18.12 4.28 -5.88
C ALA A 62 -18.16 4.64 -7.38
N PRO A 63 -18.64 5.84 -7.73
CA PRO A 63 -18.53 6.36 -9.08
C PRO A 63 -17.06 6.64 -9.47
N ILE A 64 -16.79 6.68 -10.77
CA ILE A 64 -15.47 7.01 -11.29
C ILE A 64 -15.13 8.46 -10.92
N PHE A 65 -14.09 8.67 -10.11
CA PHE A 65 -13.61 9.99 -9.74
C PHE A 65 -12.64 10.54 -10.79
N VAL A 66 -12.89 11.77 -11.22
CA VAL A 66 -11.96 12.53 -12.09
C VAL A 66 -11.17 13.50 -11.22
N PHE A 67 -9.85 13.50 -11.38
CA PHE A 67 -8.98 14.41 -10.66
C PHE A 67 -9.20 15.86 -11.12
N ALA A 68 -9.56 16.75 -10.19
CA ALA A 68 -9.96 18.14 -10.47
C ALA A 68 -8.78 19.11 -10.68
N GLY A 69 -7.55 18.71 -10.32
CA GLY A 69 -6.37 19.55 -10.49
C GLY A 69 -6.08 19.91 -11.95
N GLN A 70 -5.64 21.14 -12.20
CA GLN A 70 -5.32 21.67 -13.54
C GLN A 70 -3.82 21.95 -13.72
N GLY A 71 -3.35 21.99 -14.97
CA GLY A 71 -1.93 22.21 -15.30
C GLY A 71 -1.06 20.97 -15.08
N TRP A 72 0.22 21.17 -14.73
CA TRP A 72 1.22 20.09 -14.62
C TRP A 72 0.94 19.04 -13.53
N VAL A 73 0.12 19.36 -12.52
CA VAL A 73 -0.21 18.42 -11.45
C VAL A 73 -1.07 17.24 -11.94
N ARG A 74 -1.90 17.46 -12.96
CA ARG A 74 -2.79 16.42 -13.51
C ARG A 74 -2.02 15.26 -14.17
N PRO A 75 -1.11 15.50 -15.14
CA PRO A 75 -0.31 14.42 -15.70
C PRO A 75 0.62 13.77 -14.66
N ALA A 76 1.17 14.54 -13.71
CA ALA A 76 1.97 13.98 -12.62
C ALA A 76 1.16 13.04 -11.72
N TYR A 77 -0.06 13.44 -11.35
CA TYR A 77 -0.99 12.60 -10.58
C TYR A 77 -1.32 11.31 -11.33
N TYR A 78 -1.68 11.38 -12.61
CA TYR A 78 -2.00 10.17 -13.37
C TYR A 78 -0.80 9.27 -13.59
N ALA A 79 0.40 9.82 -13.82
CA ALA A 79 1.62 9.02 -13.89
C ALA A 79 1.90 8.27 -12.58
N MET A 80 1.73 8.95 -11.44
CA MET A 80 1.84 8.33 -10.12
C MET A 80 0.75 7.28 -9.87
N LEU A 81 -0.50 7.57 -10.22
CA LEU A 81 -1.63 6.65 -10.06
C LEU A 81 -1.45 5.39 -10.91
N ILE A 82 -1.08 5.54 -12.18
CA ILE A 82 -0.83 4.41 -13.09
C ILE A 82 0.32 3.55 -12.58
N SER A 83 1.45 4.18 -12.22
CA SER A 83 2.59 3.43 -11.67
C SER A 83 2.25 2.73 -10.36
N HIS A 84 1.50 3.38 -9.46
CA HIS A 84 1.01 2.79 -8.22
C HIS A 84 0.17 1.54 -8.49
N VAL A 85 -0.82 1.62 -9.38
CA VAL A 85 -1.72 0.50 -9.66
C VAL A 85 -0.97 -0.68 -10.30
N ILE A 86 -0.09 -0.42 -11.27
CA ILE A 86 0.71 -1.47 -11.91
C ILE A 86 1.63 -2.14 -10.88
N LEU A 87 2.34 -1.35 -10.08
CA LEU A 87 3.24 -1.88 -9.05
C LEU A 87 2.47 -2.60 -7.94
N ALA A 88 1.27 -2.14 -7.58
CA ALA A 88 0.39 -2.82 -6.62
C ALA A 88 -0.01 -4.21 -7.14
N ALA A 89 -0.39 -4.31 -8.41
CA ALA A 89 -0.73 -5.58 -9.05
C ALA A 89 0.46 -6.56 -9.07
N VAL A 90 1.67 -6.06 -9.36
CA VAL A 90 2.89 -6.86 -9.39
C VAL A 90 3.36 -7.26 -7.99
N VAL A 91 3.29 -6.36 -7.01
CA VAL A 91 3.82 -6.61 -5.68
C VAL A 91 2.95 -7.56 -4.86
N THR A 92 1.63 -7.60 -5.12
CA THR A 92 0.69 -8.49 -4.41
C THR A 92 1.12 -9.97 -4.45
N PRO A 93 1.34 -10.59 -5.63
CA PRO A 93 1.85 -11.97 -5.67
C PRO A 93 3.28 -12.09 -5.12
N MET A 94 4.13 -11.08 -5.27
CA MET A 94 5.47 -11.09 -4.68
C MET A 94 5.43 -11.13 -3.15
N ILE A 95 4.53 -10.37 -2.52
CA ILE A 95 4.29 -10.36 -1.07
C ILE A 95 3.85 -11.75 -0.62
N ALA A 96 2.87 -12.36 -1.31
CA ALA A 96 2.38 -13.69 -0.98
C ALA A 96 3.52 -14.74 -0.99
N VAL A 97 4.34 -14.74 -2.04
CA VAL A 97 5.48 -15.67 -2.15
C VAL A 97 6.55 -15.36 -1.11
N THR A 98 6.85 -14.09 -0.86
CA THR A 98 7.85 -13.65 0.14
C THR A 98 7.45 -14.05 1.56
N ALA A 99 6.18 -13.85 1.90
CA ALA A 99 5.58 -14.23 3.18
C ALA A 99 5.58 -15.76 3.34
N TRP A 100 5.12 -16.49 2.32
CA TRP A 100 5.12 -17.95 2.34
C TRP A 100 6.51 -18.55 2.56
N ARG A 101 7.53 -18.04 1.86
CA ARG A 101 8.94 -18.45 2.06
C ARG A 101 9.45 -18.12 3.46
N GLY A 102 9.02 -16.99 4.03
CA GLY A 102 9.35 -16.59 5.39
C GLY A 102 8.71 -17.51 6.45
N MET A 103 7.45 -17.90 6.25
CA MET A 103 6.73 -18.84 7.12
C MET A 103 7.30 -20.25 7.07
N ARG A 104 7.78 -20.70 5.89
CA ARG A 104 8.45 -22.01 5.73
C ARG A 104 9.90 -22.03 6.24
N GLY A 105 10.43 -20.92 6.74
CA GLY A 105 11.82 -20.85 7.22
C GLY A 105 12.88 -20.91 6.12
N THR A 106 12.51 -20.82 4.84
CA THR A 106 13.45 -20.86 3.70
C THR A 106 14.12 -19.51 3.47
N ILE A 107 14.96 -19.08 4.42
CA ILE A 107 15.53 -17.73 4.47
C ILE A 107 16.43 -17.44 3.26
N GLU A 108 17.17 -18.44 2.73
CA GLU A 108 18.03 -18.22 1.56
C GLU A 108 17.23 -17.81 0.33
N ARG A 109 16.01 -18.34 0.18
CA ARG A 109 15.09 -18.01 -0.93
C ARG A 109 14.19 -16.80 -0.63
N HIS A 110 14.03 -16.43 0.64
CA HIS A 110 13.27 -15.26 1.07
C HIS A 110 14.04 -13.96 0.78
N ARG A 111 15.32 -13.86 1.18
CA ARG A 111 16.10 -12.61 1.09
C ARG A 111 16.20 -12.02 -0.33
N PRO A 112 16.48 -12.81 -1.39
CA PRO A 112 16.61 -12.28 -2.75
C PRO A 112 15.30 -11.77 -3.34
N LEU A 113 14.15 -12.30 -2.88
CA LEU A 113 12.85 -11.79 -3.28
C LEU A 113 12.47 -10.56 -2.44
N ALA A 114 12.69 -10.64 -1.13
CA ALA A 114 12.39 -9.55 -0.19
C ALA A 114 13.11 -8.23 -0.53
N ARG A 115 14.35 -8.27 -1.06
CA ARG A 115 15.06 -7.05 -1.52
C ARG A 115 14.34 -6.28 -2.63
N TRP A 116 13.46 -6.95 -3.39
CA TRP A 116 12.65 -6.34 -4.44
C TRP A 116 11.23 -6.08 -3.94
N THR A 117 10.63 -7.05 -3.24
CA THR A 117 9.28 -6.90 -2.67
C THR A 117 9.20 -5.70 -1.73
N MET A 118 10.20 -5.53 -0.84
CA MET A 118 10.19 -4.50 0.18
C MET A 118 10.12 -3.06 -0.37
N PRO A 119 11.01 -2.62 -1.28
CA PRO A 119 10.94 -1.25 -1.82
C PRO A 119 9.69 -1.01 -2.65
N ILE A 120 9.23 -2.00 -3.44
CA ILE A 120 8.00 -1.85 -4.23
C ILE A 120 6.78 -1.75 -3.32
N TRP A 121 6.71 -2.58 -2.27
CA TRP A 121 5.60 -2.58 -1.33
C TRP A 121 5.55 -1.25 -0.57
N LEU A 122 6.70 -0.75 -0.11
CA LEU A 122 6.80 0.55 0.52
C LEU A 122 6.40 1.69 -0.41
N TYR A 123 6.84 1.66 -1.68
CA TYR A 123 6.44 2.65 -2.69
C TYR A 123 4.92 2.69 -2.86
N VAL A 124 4.28 1.54 -3.04
CA VAL A 124 2.83 1.44 -3.22
C VAL A 124 2.11 1.96 -1.96
N SER A 125 2.51 1.55 -0.76
CA SER A 125 1.86 2.01 0.47
C SER A 125 1.98 3.54 0.69
N VAL A 126 3.16 4.13 0.42
CA VAL A 126 3.35 5.59 0.52
C VAL A 126 2.54 6.32 -0.54
N THR A 127 2.64 5.90 -1.80
CA THR A 127 1.95 6.57 -2.91
C THR A 127 0.43 6.46 -2.79
N GLY A 128 -0.10 5.38 -2.19
CA GLY A 128 -1.53 5.27 -1.88
C GLY A 128 -2.03 6.37 -0.94
N VAL A 129 -1.25 6.72 0.09
CA VAL A 129 -1.57 7.84 0.98
C VAL A 129 -1.45 9.17 0.25
N VAL A 130 -0.41 9.37 -0.57
CA VAL A 130 -0.23 10.61 -1.33
C VAL A 130 -1.36 10.84 -2.32
N ILE A 131 -1.76 9.81 -3.08
CA ILE A 131 -2.89 9.86 -4.01
C ILE A 131 -4.17 10.27 -3.28
N TYR A 132 -4.42 9.66 -2.12
CA TYR A 132 -5.56 10.01 -1.27
C TYR A 132 -5.53 11.48 -0.83
N VAL A 133 -4.40 11.96 -0.30
CA VAL A 133 -4.24 13.36 0.14
C VAL A 133 -4.44 14.33 -1.02
N MET A 134 -3.89 14.01 -2.20
CA MET A 134 -4.07 14.82 -3.40
C MET A 134 -5.54 14.90 -3.80
N LEU A 135 -6.27 13.79 -3.77
CA LEU A 135 -7.65 13.72 -4.22
C LEU A 135 -8.65 14.34 -3.24
N TYR A 136 -8.45 14.15 -1.92
CA TYR A 136 -9.45 14.50 -0.90
C TYR A 136 -9.10 15.74 -0.06
N HIS A 137 -7.85 16.19 -0.06
CA HIS A 137 -7.43 17.34 0.76
C HIS A 137 -6.83 18.49 -0.05
N LEU A 138 -5.99 18.19 -1.06
CA LEU A 138 -5.33 19.25 -1.84
C LEU A 138 -6.16 19.72 -3.04
N TYR A 139 -6.83 18.78 -3.73
CA TYR A 139 -7.65 19.06 -4.92
C TYR A 139 -9.05 18.47 -4.76
N ALA A 140 -9.59 18.54 -3.53
CA ALA A 140 -10.94 18.11 -3.24
C ALA A 140 -11.93 18.77 -4.22
N PRO A 141 -12.78 18.00 -4.91
CA PRO A 141 -13.85 18.60 -5.70
C PRO A 141 -14.73 19.43 -4.78
N VAL A 142 -15.02 20.66 -5.20
CA VAL A 142 -15.92 21.58 -4.48
C VAL A 142 -17.27 20.88 -4.32
N PRO A 143 -17.90 20.91 -3.13
CA PRO A 143 -19.18 20.22 -2.89
C PRO A 143 -20.30 20.67 -3.83
#